data_AF-A0A7X6TP93-F1
#
_entry.id   AF-A0A7X6TP93-F1
#
_cell.length_a   1.000
_cell.length_b   1.000
_cell.length_c   1.000
_cell.angle_alpha   90.00
_cell.angle_beta   90.00
_cell.angle_gamma   90.00
#
_symmetry.space_group_name_H-M   'P 1'
#
loop_
_entity.id
_entity.type
_entity.pdbx_description
1 polymer ?
#
loop_
_entity_poly.entity_id
_entity_poly.type
_entity_poly.pdbx_seq_one_letter_code
_entity_poly.pdbx_strand_id
1 'polypeptide(L)' 'MRRLDKKGLKELIDVAAGRKKADLLIKNCKVVDVYNSEIYDGDIAIVNG' A
#
# COMPACT_ATOMS: atom_id res chain seq x y z
N MET A 1 14.06 -13.05 -5.81
CA MET A 1 13.19 -12.44 -4.78
C MET A 1 14.03 -11.53 -3.91
N ARG A 2 13.81 -10.20 -3.96
CA ARG A 2 14.58 -9.24 -3.17
C ARG A 2 14.07 -9.27 -1.73
N ARG A 3 14.94 -9.52 -0.76
CA ARG A 3 14.59 -9.50 0.67
C ARG A 3 14.58 -8.05 1.15
N LEU A 4 13.49 -7.59 1.76
CA LEU A 4 13.47 -6.29 2.43
C LEU A 4 14.34 -6.36 3.68
N ASP A 5 15.09 -5.28 3.93
CA ASP A 5 15.80 -5.10 5.18
C ASP A 5 14.83 -4.67 6.30
N LYS A 6 15.31 -4.71 7.54
CA LYS A 6 14.48 -4.37 8.72
C LYS A 6 13.97 -2.93 8.66
N LYS A 7 14.72 -2.03 8.03
CA LYS A 7 14.37 -0.61 7.90
C LYS A 7 13.20 -0.42 6.94
N GLY A 8 13.26 -1.01 5.75
CA GLY A 8 12.19 -0.95 4.76
C GLY A 8 10.91 -1.59 5.26
N LEU A 9 11.00 -2.70 5.99
CA LEU A 9 9.82 -3.33 6.61
C LEU A 9 9.18 -2.41 7.67
N LYS A 10 10.00 -1.78 8.52
CA LYS A 10 9.49 -0.84 9.53
C LYS A 10 8.76 0.34 8.88
N GLU A 11 9.31 0.89 7.80
CA GLU A 11 8.70 1.99 7.08
C GLU A 11 7.34 1.63 6.49
N LEU A 12 7.22 0.46 5.84
CA LEU A 12 5.94 -0.04 5.34
C LEU A 12 4.89 -0.13 6.46
N ILE A 13 5.28 -0.64 7.64
CA ILE A 13 4.37 -0.75 8.80
C ILE A 13 3.99 0.63 9.31
N ASP A 14 4.93 1.58 9.42
CA ASP A 14 4.65 2.93 9.90
C ASP A 14 3.69 3.69 8.95
N VAL A 15 3.81 3.48 7.64
CA VAL A 15 2.88 4.06 6.66
C VAL A 15 1.51 3.37 6.71
N ALA A 16 1.47 2.04 6.71
CA ALA A 16 0.20 1.29 6.78
C ALA A 16 -0.58 1.57 8.07
N ALA A 17 0.12 1.81 9.19
CA ALA A 17 -0.48 2.18 10.46
C ALA A 17 -0.88 3.67 10.56
N GLY A 18 -0.63 4.48 9.51
CA GLY A 18 -0.91 5.91 9.51
C GLY A 18 0.03 6.75 10.38
N ARG A 19 1.13 6.18 10.90
CA ARG A 19 2.14 6.90 11.68
C ARG A 19 3.02 7.79 10.80
N LYS A 20 3.18 7.42 9.52
CA LYS A 20 3.91 8.17 8.50
C LYS A 20 3.04 8.33 7.25
N LYS A 21 3.21 9.41 6.51
CA LYS A 21 2.57 9.60 5.20
C LYS A 21 3.20 8.69 4.14
N ALA A 22 2.38 8.19 3.22
CA ALA A 22 2.82 7.53 2.00
C ALA A 22 3.39 8.55 0.99
N ASP A 23 4.12 8.06 -0.01
CA ASP A 23 4.66 8.90 -1.09
C ASP A 23 3.53 9.37 -2.03
N LEU A 24 2.56 8.47 -2.27
CA LEU A 24 1.37 8.75 -3.06
C LEU A 24 0.15 8.08 -2.41
N LEU A 25 -0.98 8.77 -2.45
CA LEU A 25 -2.27 8.27 -2.00
C LEU A 25 -3.31 8.53 -3.08
N ILE A 26 -3.86 7.46 -3.64
CA ILE A 26 -4.96 7.51 -4.60
C ILE A 26 -6.24 7.23 -3.81
N LYS A 27 -7.19 8.16 -3.86
CA LYS A 27 -8.41 8.10 -3.06
C LYS A 27 -9.65 7.79 -3.89
N ASN A 28 -10.67 7.26 -3.22
CA ASN A 28 -11.99 6.95 -3.81
C ASN A 28 -11.88 6.02 -5.01
N CYS A 29 -11.02 5.00 -4.92
CA CYS A 29 -10.78 4.09 -6.03
C CYS A 29 -11.83 2.98 -6.07
N LYS A 30 -12.16 2.56 -7.30
CA LYS A 30 -12.69 1.22 -7.58
C LYS A 30 -11.51 0.31 -7.89
N VAL A 31 -11.15 -0.56 -6.95
CA VAL A 31 -10.03 -1.51 -7.07
C VAL A 31 -10.52 -2.76 -7.77
N VAL A 32 -9.81 -3.18 -8.83
CA VAL A 32 -10.09 -4.43 -9.54
C VAL A 32 -9.16 -5.51 -9.00
N ASP A 33 -9.70 -6.43 -8.21
CA ASP A 33 -8.97 -7.61 -7.75
C ASP A 33 -8.99 -8.68 -8.85
N VAL A 34 -7.89 -8.77 -9.59
CA VAL A 34 -7.73 -9.74 -10.68
C VAL A 34 -7.54 -11.18 -10.20
N TYR A 35 -7.25 -11.40 -8.91
CA TYR A 35 -7.12 -12.72 -8.32
C TYR A 35 -8.50 -13.26 -7.92
N ASN A 36 -9.30 -12.45 -7.22
CA ASN A 36 -10.64 -12.83 -6.77
C ASN A 36 -11.76 -12.52 -7.78
N SER A 37 -11.45 -11.86 -8.91
CA SER A 37 -12.41 -11.45 -9.95
C SER A 37 -13.52 -10.53 -9.44
N GLU A 38 -13.19 -9.61 -8.53
CA GLU A 38 -14.14 -8.67 -7.95
C GLU A 38 -13.69 -7.21 -8.06
N ILE A 39 -14.63 -6.29 -7.87
CA ILE A 39 -14.36 -4.85 -7.81
C ILE A 39 -14.87 -4.33 -6.47
N TYR A 40 -14.01 -3.65 -5.72
CA TYR A 40 -14.35 -3.08 -4.41
C TYR A 40 -13.88 -1.63 -4.26
N ASP A 41 -14.45 -0.90 -3.30
CA ASP A 41 -14.06 0.47 -2.99
C ASP A 41 -12.90 0.53 -1.99
N GLY A 42 -11.92 1.40 -2.24
CA GLY A 42 -10.83 1.61 -1.30
C GLY A 42 -9.85 2.71 -1.72
N ASP A 43 -9.00 3.13 -0.77
CA ASP A 43 -7.89 4.04 -1.02
C ASP A 43 -6.59 3.23 -1.18
N ILE A 44 -5.67 3.66 -2.06
CA ILE A 44 -4.40 2.99 -2.32
C ILE A 44 -3.24 3.90 -1.91
N ALA A 45 -2.46 3.46 -0.92
CA ALA A 45 -1.23 4.11 -0.49
C ALA A 45 -0.01 3.40 -1.12
N ILE A 46 0.90 4.19 -1.69
CA ILE A 46 2.14 3.70 -2.31
C ILE A 46 3.33 4.31 -1.57
N VAL A 47 4.28 3.47 -1.19
CA VAL A 47 5.54 3.87 -0.56
C VAL A 47 6.67 3.00 -1.09
N ASN A 48 7.84 3.60 -1.34
CA ASN A 48 9.04 2.89 -1.84
C ASN A 48 8.79 2.16 -3.17
N GLY A 49 8.11 2.82 -4.12
CA GLY A 49 7.80 2.30 -5.46
C GLY A 49 9.01 2.03 -6.35
#